data_AF-A0A0S3U0Q1-F1
#
_entry.id   AF-A0A0S3U0Q1-F1
#
_cell.length_a   1.000
_cell.length_b   1.000
_cell.length_c   1.000
_cell.angle_alpha   90.00
_cell.angle_beta   90.00
_cell.angle_gamma   90.00
#
_symmetry.space_group_name_H-M   'P 1'
#
loop_
_entity.id
_entity.type
_entity.pdbx_description
1 polymer ?
#
loop_
_entity_poly.entity_id
_entity_poly.type
_entity_poly.pdbx_seq_one_letter_code
_entity_poly.pdbx_strand_id
1 'polypeptide(L)' 'MERTVSDQDGITWSCIEAFTGLSEDTEHSEAAQVKGKEDTYWVVCTPSGGAQSVRLKLSGDWQNDYSDEALLQEIAEKSR' A
#
# COMPACT_ATOMS: atom_id res chain seq x y z
N MET A 1 2.30 4.00 -7.98
CA MET A 1 1.87 2.80 -8.73
C MET A 1 0.81 2.02 -7.93
N GLU A 2 -0.06 1.25 -8.59
CA GLU A 2 -1.10 0.42 -7.96
C GLU A 2 -0.86 -1.09 -8.18
N ARG A 3 -1.15 -1.92 -7.17
CA ARG A 3 -1.15 -3.38 -7.22
C ARG A 3 -2.44 -3.89 -6.59
N THR A 4 -3.05 -4.88 -7.21
CA THR A 4 -4.27 -5.52 -6.69
C THR A 4 -3.95 -6.93 -6.22
N VAL A 5 -4.36 -7.27 -4.99
CA VAL A 5 -4.21 -8.61 -4.38
C VAL A 5 -5.57 -9.09 -3.89
N SER A 6 -5.80 -10.40 -3.90
CA SER A 6 -7.06 -10.98 -3.43
C SER A 6 -6.82 -11.91 -2.26
N ASP A 7 -7.57 -11.68 -1.19
CA ASP A 7 -7.52 -12.51 0.02
C ASP A 7 -8.29 -13.83 -0.15
N GLN A 8 -8.06 -14.79 0.75
CA GLN A 8 -8.78 -16.07 0.81
C GLN A 8 -10.28 -15.91 1.03
N ASP A 9 -10.71 -14.82 1.67
CA ASP A 9 -12.12 -14.46 1.83
C ASP A 9 -12.77 -13.89 0.56
N GLY A 10 -12.02 -13.82 -0.56
CA GLY A 10 -12.50 -13.24 -1.82
C GLY A 10 -12.55 -11.71 -1.82
N ILE A 11 -11.93 -11.07 -0.82
CA ILE A 11 -11.80 -9.61 -0.74
C ILE A 11 -10.63 -9.18 -1.63
N THR A 12 -10.91 -8.32 -2.59
CA THR A 12 -9.88 -7.74 -3.46
C THR A 12 -9.37 -6.44 -2.83
N TRP A 13 -8.08 -6.35 -2.58
CA TRP A 13 -7.40 -5.20 -2.03
C TRP A 13 -6.61 -4.48 -3.12
N SER A 14 -6.93 -3.21 -3.34
CA SER A 14 -6.16 -2.32 -4.22
C SER A 14 -5.17 -1.52 -3.37
N CYS A 15 -3.90 -1.89 -3.46
CA CYS A 15 -2.78 -1.26 -2.79
C CYS A 15 -2.11 -0.23 -3.71
N ILE A 16 -2.10 1.02 -3.30
CA ILE A 16 -1.51 2.14 -4.04
C ILE A 16 -0.58 2.93 -3.12
N GLU A 17 0.57 3.34 -3.61
CA GLU A 17 1.44 4.26 -2.87
C GLU A 17 0.68 5.54 -2.53
N ALA A 18 0.65 5.88 -1.24
CA ALA A 18 0.00 7.09 -0.74
C ALA A 18 0.52 8.29 -1.53
N PHE A 19 -0.38 9.20 -1.88
CA PHE A 19 -0.11 10.42 -2.65
C PHE A 19 0.12 10.27 -4.16
N THR A 20 0.12 9.05 -4.73
CA THR A 20 0.22 8.86 -6.20
C THR A 20 -1.06 9.14 -6.99
N GLY A 21 -2.12 9.67 -6.35
CA GLY A 21 -3.39 10.06 -6.98
C GLY A 21 -3.88 11.47 -6.61
N LEU A 22 -3.06 12.26 -5.90
CA LEU A 22 -3.37 13.66 -5.56
C LEU A 22 -2.46 14.56 -6.41
N SER A 23 -2.85 14.75 -7.68
CA SER A 23 -2.27 15.71 -8.64
C SER A 23 -0.80 15.47 -9.03
N GLU A 24 -0.49 15.72 -10.30
CA GLU A 24 0.77 15.46 -11.00
C GLU A 24 1.95 16.35 -10.55
N ASP A 25 2.27 16.37 -9.26
CA ASP A 25 3.38 17.15 -8.73
C ASP A 25 4.52 16.24 -8.26
N THR A 26 5.67 16.38 -8.93
CA THR A 26 6.91 15.61 -8.71
C THR A 26 7.41 15.68 -7.24
N GLU A 27 6.92 16.63 -6.45
CA GLU A 27 7.19 16.81 -5.02
C GLU A 27 6.52 15.77 -4.11
N HIS A 28 5.54 15.01 -4.60
CA HIS A 28 4.80 14.03 -3.79
C HIS A 28 5.52 12.70 -3.56
N SER A 29 6.48 12.32 -4.42
CA SER A 29 7.28 11.10 -4.22
C SER A 29 8.12 11.16 -2.92
N GLU A 30 8.59 12.34 -2.53
CA GLU A 30 9.28 12.56 -1.24
C GLU A 30 8.31 12.57 -0.05
N ALA A 31 7.05 13.01 -0.26
CA ALA A 31 6.01 13.00 0.77
C ALA A 31 5.44 11.59 1.06
N ALA A 32 5.48 10.71 0.07
CA ALA A 32 5.15 9.30 0.22
C ALA A 32 6.25 8.52 0.97
N GLN A 33 7.50 9.01 0.92
CA GLN A 33 8.60 8.41 1.66
C GLN A 33 8.43 8.65 3.16
N VAL A 34 8.66 7.61 3.96
CA VAL A 34 8.64 7.71 5.41
C VAL A 34 9.84 8.55 5.84
N LYS A 35 9.59 9.79 6.30
CA LYS A 35 10.62 10.72 6.77
C LYS A 35 11.59 10.03 7.74
N GLY A 36 12.86 9.91 7.36
CA GLY A 36 13.92 9.27 8.15
C GLY A 36 14.14 7.78 7.87
N LYS A 37 13.44 7.19 6.88
CA LYS A 37 13.74 5.86 6.34
C LYS A 37 13.94 5.97 4.83
N GLU A 38 15.18 5.81 4.40
CA GLU A 38 15.50 5.63 2.98
C GLU A 38 14.76 4.39 2.46
N ASP A 39 14.25 4.48 1.23
CA ASP A 39 13.55 3.38 0.54
C ASP A 39 12.31 2.82 1.27
N THR A 40 11.57 3.61 2.05
CA THR A 40 10.28 3.15 2.62
C THR A 40 9.16 4.10 2.21
N TYR A 41 8.08 3.55 1.66
CA TYR A 41 6.93 4.29 1.18
C TYR A 41 5.67 3.92 1.94
N TRP A 42 4.79 4.90 2.09
CA TRP A 42 3.44 4.67 2.57
C TRP A 42 2.60 4.07 1.45
N VAL A 43 1.95 2.94 1.70
CA VAL A 43 1.04 2.28 0.76
C VAL A 43 -0.33 2.20 1.40
N VAL A 44 -1.37 2.61 0.68
CA VAL A 44 -2.77 2.55 1.10
C VAL A 44 -3.42 1.36 0.39
N CYS A 45 -3.91 0.39 1.14
CA CYS A 45 -4.66 -0.74 0.61
C CYS A 45 -6.14 -0.56 0.92
N THR A 46 -6.97 -0.54 -0.13
CA THR A 46 -8.43 -0.35 -0.03
C THR A 46 -9.14 -1.63 -0.46
N PRO A 47 -10.04 -2.18 0.37
CA PRO A 47 -10.79 -3.38 0.00
C PRO A 47 -11.97 -3.03 -0.93
N SER A 48 -12.28 -3.93 -1.86
CA SER A 48 -13.33 -3.77 -2.88
C SER A 48 -14.75 -3.64 -2.31
N GLY A 49 -14.95 -3.96 -1.04
CA GLY A 49 -16.23 -3.84 -0.32
C GLY A 49 -16.48 -2.50 0.37
N GLY A 50 -15.61 -1.50 0.20
CA GLY A 50 -15.77 -0.19 0.87
C GLY A 50 -15.52 -0.24 2.39
N ALA A 51 -14.90 -1.32 2.88
CA ALA A 51 -14.41 -1.39 4.24
C ALA A 51 -13.21 -0.43 4.45
N GLN A 52 -12.76 -0.31 5.70
CA GLN A 52 -11.76 0.68 6.10
C GLN A 52 -10.43 0.44 5.35
N SER A 53 -9.94 1.47 4.65
CA SER A 53 -8.60 1.43 4.03
C SER A 53 -7.52 1.34 5.10
N VAL A 54 -6.50 0.54 4.84
CA VAL A 54 -5.32 0.42 5.72
C VAL A 54 -4.13 1.13 5.11
N ARG A 55 -3.25 1.64 5.97
CA ARG A 55 -2.01 2.31 5.55
C ARG A 55 -0.80 1.55 6.07
N LEU A 56 -0.02 1.02 5.14
CA LEU A 56 1.18 0.22 5.37
C LEU A 56 2.44 1.05 5.10
N LYS A 57 3.55 0.64 5.71
CA LYS A 57 4.88 1.17 5.41
C LYS A 57 5.68 0.04 4.78
N LEU A 58 5.91 0.11 3.48
CA LEU A 58 6.59 -0.94 2.72
C LEU A 58 7.88 -0.38 2.09
N SER A 59 8.78 -1.25 1.67
CA SER A 59 10.00 -0.83 0.95
C SER A 59 9.66 -0.19 -0.41
N GLY A 60 10.60 0.51 -1.06
CA GLY A 60 10.38 1.06 -2.40
C GLY A 60 10.08 -0.02 -3.44
N ASP A 61 10.76 -1.16 -3.31
CA ASP A 61 10.57 -2.34 -4.15
C ASP A 61 9.47 -3.29 -3.66
N TRP A 62 8.52 -2.81 -2.85
CA TRP A 62 7.50 -3.67 -2.23
C TRP A 62 6.70 -4.53 -3.21
N GLN A 63 6.54 -4.06 -4.45
CA GLN A 63 5.85 -4.80 -5.51
C GLN A 63 6.59 -6.08 -5.93
N ASN A 64 7.91 -6.09 -5.82
CA ASN A 64 8.75 -7.24 -6.17
C ASN A 64 9.14 -8.04 -4.93
N ASP A 65 9.39 -7.36 -3.81
CA ASP A 65 9.90 -7.96 -2.58
C ASP A 65 8.79 -8.65 -1.78
N TYR A 66 7.55 -8.14 -1.84
CA TYR A 66 6.42 -8.73 -1.13
C TYR A 66 5.59 -9.62 -2.06
N SER A 67 5.36 -10.84 -1.59
CA SER A 67 4.34 -11.73 -2.15
C SER A 67 2.94 -11.26 -1.75
N ASP A 68 1.92 -11.69 -2.50
CA ASP A 68 0.52 -11.34 -2.21
C ASP A 68 0.13 -11.73 -0.78
N GLU A 69 0.54 -12.91 -0.34
CA GLU A 69 0.31 -13.41 1.03
C GLU A 69 0.95 -12.52 2.11
N ALA A 70 2.18 -12.03 1.86
CA ALA A 70 2.88 -11.14 2.79
C ALA A 70 2.20 -9.77 2.89
N LEU A 71 1.73 -9.23 1.76
CA LEU A 71 0.93 -8.00 1.75
C LEU A 71 -0.38 -8.17 2.51
N LEU A 72 -1.09 -9.27 2.29
CA LEU A 72 -2.34 -9.58 2.98
C LEU A 72 -2.13 -9.73 4.49
N GLN A 73 -1.02 -10.33 4.92
CA GLN A 73 -0.67 -10.42 6.33
C GLN A 73 -0.44 -9.03 6.96
N GLU A 74 0.28 -8.14 6.28
CA GLU A 74 0.46 -6.75 6.72
C GLU A 74 -0.88 -5.99 6.78
N ILE A 75 -1.74 -6.18 5.78
CA ILE A 75 -3.10 -5.63 5.75
C ILE A 75 -3.91 -6.10 6.95
N ALA A 76 -3.91 -7.41 7.22
CA ALA A 76 -4.64 -8.03 8.32
C ALA A 76 -4.11 -7.59 9.70
N GLU A 77 -2.81 -7.32 9.83
CA GLU A 77 -2.24 -6.78 11.05
C GLU A 77 -2.70 -5.33 11.30
N LYS A 78 -2.81 -4.51 10.24
CA LYS A 78 -3.21 -3.10 10.35
C LYS A 78 -4.72 -2.84 10.26
N SER A 79 -5.52 -3.83 9.86
CA SER A 79 -6.99 -3.74 9.81
C SER A 79 -7.68 -4.14 11.12
N ARG A 80 -6.92 -4.63 12.11
CA ARG A 80 -7.41 -4.99 13.46
C ARG A 80 -7.71 -3.80 14.35
#